data_AF-A0A3B0M1P5-F1
#
_entry.id   AF-A0A3B0M1P5-F1
#
_cell.length_a   1.000
_cell.length_b   1.000
_cell.length_c   1.000
_cell.angle_alpha   90.00
_cell.angle_beta   90.00
_cell.angle_gamma   90.00
#
_symmetry.space_group_name_H-M   'P 1'
#
loop_
_entity.id
_entity.type
_entity.pdbx_description
1 polymer ?
#
loop_
_entity_poly.entity_id
_entity_poly.type
_entity_poly.pdbx_seq_one_letter_code
_entity_poly.pdbx_strand_id
1 'polypeptide(L)'
;MMQMLVRQGIPAENILNGVGETSAYLGVQLKKTPESAAEFAAKMQYAIGTASKDMMGLFDTIQRAFHLGVDDNNMLSFFAKASAIIKMIDKDGLNAARSLAPISVMMDQMGMEGEAAGNAFRKVIQAGLDVKKVQGMNHKLQKFKIKLDFTNKEGAFGGLDNLFTQLDKLKKLTDV
;
A
#
# COMPACT_ATOMS: atom_id res chain seq x y z
N MET A 1 11.95 7.34 -22.46
CA MET A 1 11.01 7.75 -21.38
C MET A 1 9.60 8.10 -21.88
N MET A 2 9.39 9.22 -22.62
CA MET A 2 8.04 9.67 -23.00
C MET A 2 7.21 8.59 -23.72
N GLN A 3 7.78 7.96 -24.74
CA GLN A 3 7.13 6.84 -25.46
C GLN A 3 6.72 5.70 -24.53
N MET A 4 7.51 5.44 -23.48
CA MET A 4 7.20 4.38 -22.51
C MET A 4 6.01 4.75 -21.63
N LEU A 5 5.93 5.99 -21.14
CA LEU A 5 4.79 6.46 -20.36
C LEU A 5 3.49 6.44 -21.18
N VAL A 6 3.56 6.87 -22.45
CA VAL A 6 2.42 6.76 -23.39
C VAL A 6 2.02 5.31 -23.59
N ARG A 7 2.99 4.40 -23.78
CA ARG A 7 2.72 2.95 -23.90
C ARG A 7 2.06 2.36 -22.66
N GLN A 8 2.35 2.89 -21.48
CA GLN A 8 1.71 2.51 -20.21
C GLN A 8 0.32 3.15 -20.02
N GLY A 9 -0.17 3.91 -21.00
CA GLY A 9 -1.50 4.51 -20.96
C GLY A 9 -1.57 5.85 -20.21
N ILE A 10 -0.43 6.47 -19.88
CA ILE A 10 -0.42 7.81 -19.30
C ILE A 10 -0.65 8.84 -20.43
N PRO A 11 -1.71 9.67 -20.36
CA PRO A 11 -1.97 10.70 -21.37
C PRO A 11 -0.80 11.69 -21.48
N ALA A 12 -0.52 12.17 -22.69
CA ALA A 12 0.55 13.14 -22.94
C ALA A 12 0.42 14.39 -22.06
N GLU A 13 -0.80 14.89 -21.84
CA GLU A 13 -1.08 15.99 -20.92
C GLU A 13 -0.61 15.68 -19.48
N ASN A 14 -0.90 14.49 -18.96
CA ASN A 14 -0.45 14.08 -17.62
C ASN A 14 1.08 13.89 -17.54
N ILE A 15 1.70 13.45 -18.64
CA ILE A 15 3.16 13.35 -18.74
C ILE A 15 3.79 14.74 -18.62
N LEU A 16 3.24 15.72 -19.35
CA LEU A 16 3.70 17.10 -19.32
C LEU A 16 3.36 17.81 -18.00
N ASN A 17 2.28 17.42 -17.34
CA ASN A 17 1.82 17.96 -16.06
C ASN A 17 2.40 17.23 -14.83
N GLY A 18 3.63 16.72 -14.94
CA GLY A 18 4.42 16.25 -13.80
C GLY A 18 4.75 14.76 -13.77
N VAL A 19 4.01 13.87 -14.46
CA VAL A 19 4.36 12.43 -14.46
C VAL A 19 5.73 12.19 -15.13
N GLY A 20 6.04 12.94 -16.20
CA GLY A 20 7.32 12.84 -16.88
C GLY A 20 8.50 13.30 -16.01
N GLU A 21 8.35 14.47 -15.38
CA GLU A 21 9.36 15.04 -14.47
C GLU A 21 9.60 14.11 -13.27
N THR A 22 8.54 13.66 -12.62
CA THR A 22 8.61 12.75 -11.47
C THR A 22 9.27 11.42 -11.84
N SER A 23 8.95 10.86 -13.01
CA SER A 23 9.61 9.66 -13.53
C SER A 23 11.10 9.87 -13.79
N ALA A 24 11.50 11.07 -14.23
CA ALA A 24 12.90 11.41 -14.45
C ALA A 24 13.68 11.51 -13.13
N TYR A 25 13.13 12.19 -12.11
CA TYR A 25 13.74 12.21 -10.78
C TYR A 25 13.88 10.80 -10.20
N LEU A 26 12.83 10.00 -10.31
CA LEU A 26 12.86 8.63 -9.83
C LEU A 26 13.93 7.77 -10.53
N GLY A 27 14.11 7.97 -11.84
CA GLY A 27 15.16 7.30 -12.60
C GLY A 27 16.56 7.58 -12.06
N VAL A 28 16.84 8.83 -11.71
CA VAL A 28 18.12 9.21 -11.07
C VAL A 28 18.24 8.58 -9.68
N GLN A 29 17.19 8.69 -8.87
CA GLN A 29 17.19 8.23 -7.47
C GLN A 29 17.35 6.71 -7.34
N LEU A 30 16.67 5.94 -8.20
CA LEU A 30 16.71 4.48 -8.23
C LEU A 30 17.77 3.93 -9.18
N LYS A 31 18.60 4.81 -9.79
CA LYS A 31 19.61 4.45 -10.80
C LYS A 31 19.04 3.59 -11.95
N LYS A 32 17.82 3.90 -12.38
CA LYS A 32 17.11 3.22 -13.47
C LYS A 32 17.33 3.94 -14.80
N THR A 33 17.28 3.17 -15.90
CA THR A 33 17.19 3.78 -17.23
C THR A 33 15.91 4.59 -17.37
N PRO A 34 15.87 5.59 -18.26
CA PRO A 34 14.67 6.39 -18.47
C PRO A 34 13.42 5.57 -18.81
N GLU A 35 13.57 4.46 -19.53
CA GLU A 35 12.51 3.52 -19.88
C GLU A 35 12.03 2.73 -18.66
N SER A 36 12.96 2.20 -17.87
CA SER A 36 12.62 1.42 -16.67
C SER A 36 11.98 2.30 -15.59
N ALA A 37 12.46 3.53 -15.43
CA ALA A 37 11.88 4.51 -14.52
C ALA A 37 10.44 4.87 -14.92
N ALA A 38 10.20 5.13 -16.22
CA ALA A 38 8.84 5.35 -16.74
C ALA A 38 7.90 4.17 -16.52
N GLU A 39 8.38 2.95 -16.75
CA GLU A 39 7.58 1.75 -16.53
C GLU A 39 7.21 1.58 -15.06
N PHE A 40 8.21 1.70 -14.19
CA PHE A 40 8.02 1.61 -12.75
C PHE A 40 7.05 2.69 -12.25
N ALA A 41 7.25 3.94 -12.67
CA ALA A 41 6.43 5.07 -12.32
C ALA A 41 4.95 4.85 -12.67
N ALA A 42 4.68 4.43 -13.91
CA ALA A 42 3.32 4.18 -14.37
C ALA A 42 2.67 2.99 -13.65
N LYS A 43 3.41 1.89 -13.43
CA LYS A 43 2.90 0.72 -12.69
C LYS A 43 2.60 1.06 -11.23
N MET A 44 3.46 1.84 -10.56
CA MET A 44 3.23 2.32 -9.21
C MET A 44 1.99 3.23 -9.14
N GLN A 45 1.89 4.19 -10.06
CA GLN A 45 0.72 5.07 -10.16
C GLN A 45 -0.57 4.26 -10.28
N TYR A 46 -0.58 3.26 -11.16
CA TYR A 46 -1.73 2.41 -11.38
C TYR A 46 -2.07 1.55 -10.16
N ALA A 47 -1.06 0.89 -9.55
CA ALA A 47 -1.26 0.02 -8.40
C ALA A 47 -1.86 0.76 -7.19
N ILE A 48 -1.46 2.02 -7.00
CA ILE A 48 -1.88 2.85 -5.88
C ILE A 48 -3.12 3.69 -6.25
N GLY A 49 -3.35 3.94 -7.54
CA GLY A 49 -4.43 4.81 -7.99
C GLY A 49 -4.17 6.28 -7.69
N THR A 50 -2.91 6.71 -7.66
CA THR A 50 -2.52 8.10 -7.39
C THR A 50 -2.83 9.00 -8.60
N ALA A 51 -3.39 10.18 -8.35
CA ALA A 51 -3.62 11.16 -9.39
C ALA A 51 -2.28 11.72 -9.93
N SER A 52 -2.23 12.05 -11.22
CA SER A 52 -1.00 12.51 -11.89
C SER A 52 -0.34 13.71 -11.20
N LYS A 53 -1.15 14.65 -10.68
CA LYS A 53 -0.69 15.82 -9.94
C LYS A 53 0.01 15.49 -8.60
N ASP A 54 -0.29 14.32 -8.04
CA ASP A 54 0.18 13.88 -6.72
C ASP A 54 1.39 12.92 -6.83
N MET A 55 1.87 12.67 -8.05
CA MET A 55 2.96 11.74 -8.34
C MET A 55 4.28 12.10 -7.68
N MET A 56 4.57 13.40 -7.53
CA MET A 56 5.78 13.85 -6.83
C MET A 56 5.75 13.41 -5.36
N GLY A 57 4.60 13.56 -4.70
CA GLY A 57 4.42 13.12 -3.32
C GLY A 57 4.49 11.59 -3.18
N LEU A 58 3.98 10.87 -4.19
CA LEU A 58 4.07 9.42 -4.20
C LEU A 58 5.53 8.99 -4.28
N PHE A 59 6.31 9.56 -5.20
CA PHE A 59 7.70 9.15 -5.39
C PHE A 59 8.63 9.60 -4.26
N ASP A 60 8.36 10.72 -3.58
CA ASP A 60 9.03 11.03 -2.32
C ASP A 60 8.81 9.91 -1.29
N THR A 61 7.58 9.38 -1.20
CA THR A 61 7.25 8.26 -0.31
C THR A 61 7.99 6.97 -0.71
N ILE A 62 7.99 6.63 -2.00
CA ILE A 62 8.72 5.45 -2.53
C ILE A 62 10.22 5.59 -2.29
N GLN A 63 10.78 6.76 -2.56
CA GLN A 63 12.21 7.02 -2.38
C GLN A 63 12.61 6.87 -0.92
N ARG A 64 11.80 7.36 0.03
CA ARG A 64 12.06 7.16 1.47
C ARG A 64 12.09 5.69 1.85
N ALA A 65 11.13 4.89 1.36
CA ALA A 65 11.11 3.46 1.62
C ALA A 65 12.31 2.74 0.97
N PHE A 66 12.74 3.15 -0.23
CA PHE A 66 13.95 2.64 -0.88
C PHE A 66 15.22 2.95 -0.07
N HIS A 67 15.34 4.18 0.45
CA HIS A 67 16.46 4.56 1.34
C HIS A 67 16.46 3.81 2.67
N LEU A 68 15.32 3.26 3.10
CA LEU A 68 15.22 2.39 4.27
C LEU A 68 15.57 0.92 3.96
N GLY A 69 16.01 0.63 2.74
CA GLY A 69 16.55 -0.67 2.33
C GLY A 69 15.60 -1.54 1.50
N VAL A 70 14.37 -1.09 1.24
CA VAL A 70 13.40 -1.87 0.47
C VAL A 70 13.74 -1.82 -1.01
N ASP A 71 13.92 -2.99 -1.65
CA ASP A 71 14.10 -3.05 -3.10
C ASP A 71 12.88 -2.49 -3.83
N ASP A 72 13.12 -1.74 -4.90
CA ASP A 72 12.05 -1.05 -5.61
C ASP A 72 11.05 -2.02 -6.27
N ASN A 73 11.52 -3.12 -6.88
CA ASN A 73 10.64 -4.14 -7.46
C ASN A 73 9.85 -4.86 -6.37
N ASN A 74 10.47 -5.06 -5.20
CA ASN A 74 9.80 -5.63 -4.05
C ASN A 74 8.65 -4.74 -3.58
N MET A 75 8.91 -3.44 -3.49
CA MET A 75 7.91 -2.43 -3.14
C MET A 75 6.78 -2.35 -4.18
N LEU A 76 7.11 -2.37 -5.47
CA LEU A 76 6.11 -2.41 -6.54
C LEU A 76 5.24 -3.66 -6.44
N SER A 77 5.83 -4.82 -6.15
CA SER A 77 5.11 -6.08 -5.95
C SER A 77 4.13 -6.01 -4.77
N PHE A 78 4.56 -5.39 -3.67
CA PHE A 78 3.70 -5.13 -2.51
C PHE A 78 2.47 -4.29 -2.90
N PHE A 79 2.68 -3.12 -3.50
CA PHE A 79 1.57 -2.23 -3.88
C PHE A 79 0.68 -2.85 -4.96
N ALA A 80 1.26 -3.57 -5.93
CA ALA A 80 0.49 -4.28 -6.95
C ALA A 80 -0.47 -5.32 -6.33
N LYS A 81 -0.03 -6.07 -5.32
CA LYS A 81 -0.90 -7.02 -4.62
C LYS A 81 -1.87 -6.37 -3.65
N ALA A 82 -1.52 -5.21 -3.09
CA ALA A 82 -2.41 -4.43 -2.24
C ALA A 82 -3.44 -3.61 -3.04
N SER A 83 -3.25 -3.40 -4.35
CA SER A 83 -4.05 -2.51 -5.21
C SER A 83 -5.58 -2.62 -5.01
N ALA A 84 -6.10 -3.85 -4.91
CA ALA A 84 -7.53 -4.13 -4.75
C ALA A 84 -8.14 -3.55 -3.45
N ILE A 85 -7.32 -3.26 -2.44
CA ILE A 85 -7.77 -2.71 -1.16
C ILE A 85 -7.29 -1.28 -0.92
N ILE A 86 -6.50 -0.69 -1.83
CA ILE A 86 -5.97 0.68 -1.67
C ILE A 86 -7.10 1.68 -1.41
N LYS A 87 -8.14 1.65 -2.26
CA LYS A 87 -9.31 2.53 -2.13
C LYS A 87 -10.15 2.27 -0.88
N MET A 88 -10.00 1.10 -0.26
CA MET A 88 -10.65 0.79 1.02
C MET A 88 -9.89 1.42 2.19
N ILE A 89 -8.57 1.60 2.05
CA ILE A 89 -7.72 2.23 3.06
C ILE A 89 -7.88 3.75 3.00
N ASP A 90 -7.70 4.31 1.81
CA ASP A 90 -7.94 5.73 1.55
C ASP A 90 -8.39 5.91 0.09
N LYS A 91 -9.35 6.81 -0.12
CA LYS A 91 -9.81 7.17 -1.47
C LYS A 91 -8.74 7.94 -2.23
N ASP A 92 -7.88 8.67 -1.51
CA ASP A 92 -6.71 9.35 -2.04
C ASP A 92 -5.51 8.39 -2.09
N GLY A 93 -5.04 8.10 -3.30
CA GLY A 93 -3.95 7.14 -3.51
C GLY A 93 -2.64 7.59 -2.85
N LEU A 94 -2.35 8.89 -2.79
CA LEU A 94 -1.13 9.39 -2.15
C LEU A 94 -1.17 9.15 -0.62
N ASN A 95 -2.31 9.42 0.03
CA ASN A 95 -2.48 9.14 1.46
C ASN A 95 -2.43 7.64 1.74
N ALA A 96 -3.00 6.80 0.89
CA ALA A 96 -2.87 5.36 1.01
C ALA A 96 -1.40 4.92 0.89
N ALA A 97 -0.65 5.45 -0.08
CA ALA A 97 0.77 5.16 -0.24
C ALA A 97 1.58 5.52 1.01
N ARG A 98 1.37 6.73 1.55
CA ARG A 98 2.04 7.20 2.77
C ARG A 98 1.74 6.32 3.98
N SER A 99 0.50 5.84 4.07
CA SER A 99 0.06 4.96 5.16
C SER A 99 0.63 3.54 5.04
N LEU A 100 0.82 3.06 3.81
CA LEU A 100 1.28 1.70 3.54
C LEU A 100 2.79 1.55 3.40
N ALA A 101 3.51 2.60 3.01
CA ALA A 101 4.96 2.53 2.83
C ALA A 101 5.68 2.08 4.11
N PRO A 102 5.36 2.58 5.32
CA PRO A 102 5.96 2.05 6.56
C PRO A 102 5.68 0.56 6.76
N ILE A 103 4.49 0.09 6.41
CA ILE A 103 4.13 -1.34 6.50
C ILE A 103 4.97 -2.17 5.53
N SER A 104 5.13 -1.69 4.30
CA SER A 104 6.01 -2.33 3.32
C SER A 104 7.44 -2.43 3.83
N VAL A 105 7.98 -1.38 4.43
CA VAL A 105 9.34 -1.37 5.03
C VAL A 105 9.44 -2.37 6.16
N MET A 106 8.47 -2.39 7.08
CA MET A 106 8.49 -3.33 8.21
C MET A 106 8.44 -4.79 7.74
N MET A 107 7.59 -5.10 6.75
CA MET A 107 7.48 -6.47 6.21
C MET A 107 8.75 -6.90 5.48
N ASP A 108 9.36 -6.00 4.71
CA ASP A 108 10.64 -6.25 4.04
C ASP A 108 11.78 -6.51 5.05
N GLN A 109 11.86 -5.71 6.11
CA GLN A 109 12.81 -5.90 7.21
C GLN A 109 12.61 -7.23 7.97
N MET A 110 11.39 -7.77 7.96
CA MET A 110 11.09 -9.10 8.48
C MET A 110 11.46 -10.23 7.51
N GLY A 111 12.07 -9.91 6.36
CA GLY A 111 12.45 -10.86 5.31
C GLY A 111 11.28 -11.31 4.45
N MET A 112 10.16 -10.56 4.42
CA MET A 112 9.04 -10.91 3.57
C MET A 112 9.22 -10.33 2.16
N GLU A 113 9.09 -11.21 1.17
CA GLU A 113 8.89 -10.80 -0.22
C GLU A 113 7.62 -9.95 -0.35
N GLY A 114 7.71 -8.86 -1.10
CA GLY A 114 6.70 -7.84 -1.31
C GLY A 114 5.41 -8.43 -1.88
N GLU A 115 5.52 -9.42 -2.76
CA GLU A 115 4.35 -10.16 -3.24
C GLU A 115 3.58 -10.84 -2.09
N ALA A 116 4.31 -11.54 -1.22
CA ALA A 116 3.75 -12.25 -0.09
C ALA A 116 3.19 -11.25 0.95
N ALA A 117 3.95 -10.20 1.25
CA ALA A 117 3.58 -9.11 2.14
C ALA A 117 2.28 -8.42 1.69
N GLY A 118 2.21 -7.98 0.43
CA GLY A 118 1.03 -7.30 -0.12
C GLY A 118 -0.20 -8.21 -0.14
N ASN A 119 -0.02 -9.50 -0.47
CA ASN A 119 -1.12 -10.46 -0.43
C ASN A 119 -1.58 -10.79 1.00
N ALA A 120 -0.66 -10.92 1.94
CA ALA A 120 -0.97 -11.14 3.36
C ALA A 120 -1.75 -9.95 3.92
N PHE A 121 -1.25 -8.73 3.67
CA PHE A 121 -1.91 -7.51 4.08
C PHE A 121 -3.32 -7.40 3.48
N ARG A 122 -3.48 -7.65 2.16
CA ARG A 122 -4.78 -7.73 1.50
C ARG A 122 -5.75 -8.68 2.20
N LYS A 123 -5.28 -9.89 2.54
CA LYS A 123 -6.10 -10.91 3.23
C LYS A 123 -6.49 -10.48 4.63
N VAL A 124 -5.62 -9.81 5.38
CA VAL A 124 -5.93 -9.28 6.72
C VAL A 124 -7.07 -8.27 6.65
N ILE A 125 -6.99 -7.30 5.73
CA ILE A 125 -8.07 -6.31 5.55
C ILE A 125 -9.37 -6.97 5.13
N GLN A 126 -9.33 -7.86 4.14
CA GLN A 126 -10.53 -8.58 3.67
C GLN A 126 -11.16 -9.44 4.76
N ALA A 127 -10.35 -10.12 5.59
CA ALA A 127 -10.84 -10.91 6.71
C ALA A 127 -11.44 -10.03 7.81
N GLY A 128 -10.90 -8.83 8.04
CA GLY A 128 -11.45 -7.86 8.98
C GLY A 128 -12.82 -7.31 8.56
N LEU A 129 -13.11 -7.27 7.26
CA LEU A 129 -14.40 -6.85 6.71
C LEU A 129 -15.42 -7.98 6.57
N ASP A 130 -15.00 -9.24 6.70
CA ASP A 130 -15.88 -10.39 6.64
C ASP A 130 -16.63 -10.54 7.97
N VAL A 131 -17.86 -10.00 8.00
CA VAL A 131 -18.73 -9.99 9.19
C VAL A 131 -18.88 -11.38 9.79
N LYS A 132 -18.99 -12.43 8.97
CA LYS A 132 -19.15 -13.81 9.47
C LYS A 132 -17.88 -14.29 10.17
N LYS A 133 -16.71 -14.03 9.58
CA LYS A 133 -15.42 -14.39 10.19
C LYS A 133 -15.18 -13.61 11.49
N VAL A 134 -15.44 -12.31 11.49
CA VAL A 134 -15.27 -11.46 12.67
C VAL A 134 -16.23 -11.87 13.79
N GLN A 135 -17.50 -12.15 13.48
CA GLN A 135 -18.46 -12.65 14.46
C GLN A 135 -18.05 -14.02 15.04
N GLY A 136 -17.64 -14.95 14.18
CA GLY A 136 -17.15 -16.26 14.61
C GLY A 136 -15.91 -16.15 15.50
N MET A 137 -14.98 -15.26 15.18
CA MET A 137 -13.80 -14.99 16.01
C MET A 137 -14.19 -14.32 17.34
N ASN A 138 -15.07 -13.31 17.31
CA ASN A 138 -15.57 -12.66 18.51
C ASN A 138 -16.23 -13.65 19.46
N HIS A 139 -17.00 -14.62 18.96
CA HIS A 139 -17.58 -15.67 19.80
C HIS A 139 -16.49 -16.49 20.53
N LYS A 140 -15.41 -16.87 19.85
CA LYS A 140 -14.28 -17.59 20.47
C LYS A 140 -13.51 -16.72 21.47
N LEU A 141 -13.45 -15.42 21.22
CA LEU A 141 -12.73 -14.43 22.04
C LEU A 141 -13.53 -13.91 23.24
N GLN A 142 -14.83 -14.23 23.34
CA GLN A 142 -15.69 -13.82 24.47
C GLN A 142 -15.11 -14.21 25.83
N LYS A 143 -14.50 -15.40 25.94
CA LYS A 143 -13.88 -15.88 27.18
C LYS A 143 -12.72 -15.00 27.67
N PHE A 144 -12.10 -14.22 26.78
CA PHE A 144 -11.04 -13.28 27.08
C PHE A 144 -11.53 -11.82 27.18
N LYS A 145 -12.85 -11.58 27.11
CA LYS A 145 -13.46 -10.25 27.05
C LYS A 145 -12.91 -9.38 25.90
N ILE A 146 -12.54 -10.01 24.79
CA ILE A 146 -12.07 -9.32 23.58
C ILE A 146 -13.19 -9.28 22.55
N LYS A 147 -13.45 -8.10 22.00
CA LYS A 147 -14.32 -7.88 20.85
C LYS A 147 -13.56 -7.06 19.81
N LEU A 148 -13.40 -7.66 18.64
CA LEU A 148 -12.81 -7.08 17.45
C LEU A 148 -13.88 -6.41 16.60
N ASP A 149 -13.54 -5.23 16.08
CA ASP A 149 -14.34 -4.51 15.10
C ASP A 149 -13.42 -3.68 14.20
N PHE A 150 -13.26 -4.15 12.96
CA PHE A 150 -12.38 -3.51 11.98
C PHE A 150 -13.13 -2.49 11.10
N THR A 151 -14.39 -2.20 11.41
CA THR A 151 -15.25 -1.33 10.60
C THR A 151 -15.39 0.08 11.17
N ASN A 152 -15.77 1.03 10.32
CA ASN A 152 -16.22 2.35 10.72
C ASN A 152 -17.75 2.34 10.96
N LYS A 153 -18.32 3.49 11.32
CA LYS A 153 -19.78 3.64 11.57
C LYS A 153 -20.65 3.30 10.35
N GLU A 154 -20.09 3.32 9.15
CA GLU A 154 -20.77 3.02 7.88
C GLU A 154 -20.64 1.55 7.48
N GLY A 155 -19.92 0.73 8.27
CA GLY A 155 -19.64 -0.68 7.96
C GLY A 155 -18.50 -0.88 6.94
N ALA A 156 -17.83 0.19 6.51
CA ALA A 156 -16.63 0.13 5.68
C ALA A 156 -15.37 -0.06 6.56
N PHE A 157 -14.19 -0.17 5.97
CA PHE A 157 -12.94 -0.33 6.72
C PHE A 157 -12.68 0.86 7.64
N GLY A 158 -12.33 0.57 8.90
CA GLY A 158 -12.11 1.56 9.95
C GLY A 158 -10.78 2.30 9.89
N GLY A 159 -9.97 2.07 8.86
CA GLY A 159 -8.63 2.63 8.72
C GLY A 159 -7.55 1.83 9.45
N LEU A 160 -6.28 2.15 9.18
CA LEU A 160 -5.14 1.44 9.74
C LEU A 160 -5.01 1.63 11.25
N ASP A 161 -5.32 2.82 11.77
CA ASP A 161 -5.28 3.07 13.22
C ASP A 161 -6.26 2.18 13.98
N ASN A 162 -7.48 2.01 13.46
CA ASN A 162 -8.44 1.08 14.03
C ASN A 162 -7.92 -0.35 13.90
N LEU A 163 -7.41 -0.76 12.74
CA LEU A 163 -6.83 -2.09 12.54
C LEU A 163 -5.78 -2.40 13.62
N PHE A 164 -4.79 -1.53 13.82
CA PHE A 164 -3.75 -1.73 14.81
C PHE A 164 -4.32 -1.73 16.24
N THR A 165 -5.28 -0.85 16.55
CA THR A 165 -5.97 -0.85 17.84
C THR A 165 -6.70 -2.17 18.11
N GLN A 166 -7.34 -2.76 17.10
CA GLN A 166 -8.00 -4.07 17.23
C GLN A 166 -6.99 -5.20 17.40
N LEU A 167 -5.88 -5.17 16.64
CA LEU A 167 -4.81 -6.17 16.76
C LEU A 167 -4.11 -6.07 18.13
N ASP A 168 -3.96 -4.88 18.70
CA ASP A 168 -3.36 -4.67 20.02
C ASP A 168 -4.15 -5.40 21.13
N LYS A 169 -5.48 -5.47 21.01
CA LYS A 169 -6.33 -6.25 21.94
C LYS A 169 -5.94 -7.73 21.99
N LEU A 170 -5.37 -8.28 20.92
CA LEU A 170 -4.96 -9.68 20.84
C LEU A 170 -3.67 -9.97 21.62
N LYS A 171 -2.89 -8.97 22.01
CA LYS A 171 -1.71 -9.16 22.87
C LYS A 171 -2.07 -9.77 24.24
N LYS A 172 -3.32 -9.62 24.68
CA LYS A 172 -3.86 -10.29 25.89
C LYS A 172 -3.92 -11.81 25.76
N LEU A 173 -3.76 -12.36 24.55
CA LEU A 173 -3.75 -13.81 24.31
C LEU A 173 -2.36 -14.42 24.51
N THR A 174 -1.30 -13.62 24.45
CA THR A 174 0.10 -14.06 24.61
C THR A 174 0.59 -14.07 26.06
N ASP A 175 -0.21 -13.56 27.02
CA ASP A 175 0.07 -13.64 28.46
C ASP A 175 -0.45 -14.96 29.09
N VAL A 176 -0.47 -16.06 28.32
CA VAL A 176 -0.85 -17.41 28.79
C VAL A 176 0.23 -18.41 28.44
#